data_AF-A0A0A1TGH4-F1
#
_entry.id   AF-A0A0A1TGH4-F1
#
_cell.length_a   1.000
_cell.length_b   1.000
_cell.length_c   1.000
_cell.angle_alpha   90.00
_cell.angle_beta   90.00
_cell.angle_gamma   90.00
#
_symmetry.space_group_name_H-M   'P 1'
#
loop_
_entity.id
_entity.type
_entity.pdbx_description
1 polymer ?
#
loop_
_entity_poly.entity_id
_entity_poly.type
_entity_poly.pdbx_seq_one_letter_code
_entity_poly.pdbx_strand_id
1 'polypeptide(L)'
;MGCIATVCSVYPPKHIVHDFLIHFIKALVTLPDQNLHRYANDYEDEDTQFPIVSQIWKCYSIIAEAFYDEAKELNWEYSDVETMGSETQLRWRNFQSFIARLIDVVGCYTSYALHDVLPSSLRYPNLKERVQGGPRRIAGELIAGAYWLETDEACRLFYEHCKEGGQDEDDRCGVWSLKGWDELKSQMVFIAEELKFGPDDLELAEEIRELAISLKTRMDAQN
;
A
#
# COMPACT_ATOMS: atom_id res chain seq x y z
N MET A 1 -13.33 5.83 -11.37
CA MET A 1 -12.66 4.61 -10.89
C MET A 1 -12.62 4.46 -9.37
N GLY A 2 -13.05 5.47 -8.59
CA GLY A 2 -13.25 5.31 -7.14
C GLY A 2 -14.11 4.10 -6.77
N CYS A 3 -15.13 3.76 -7.58
CA CYS A 3 -15.95 2.57 -7.36
C CYS A 3 -15.17 1.23 -7.34
N ILE A 4 -14.09 1.07 -8.11
CA ILE A 4 -13.30 -0.19 -8.11
C ILE A 4 -12.43 -0.27 -6.87
N ALA A 5 -11.77 0.83 -6.49
CA ALA A 5 -10.95 0.93 -5.29
C ALA A 5 -11.79 0.70 -4.02
N THR A 6 -12.98 1.29 -3.94
CA THR A 6 -13.92 1.03 -2.85
C THR A 6 -14.36 -0.43 -2.84
N VAL A 7 -14.76 -0.99 -3.99
CA VAL A 7 -15.23 -2.38 -4.09
C VAL A 7 -14.16 -3.38 -3.69
N CYS A 8 -12.89 -3.18 -4.05
CA CYS A 8 -11.84 -4.14 -3.68
C CYS A 8 -11.56 -4.15 -2.17
N SER A 9 -11.77 -3.03 -1.46
CA SER A 9 -11.65 -3.00 0.00
C SER A 9 -12.73 -3.83 0.71
N VAL A 10 -13.90 -4.04 0.11
CA VAL A 10 -15.02 -4.75 0.75
C VAL A 10 -14.78 -6.26 0.80
N TYR A 11 -14.18 -6.84 -0.23
CA TYR A 11 -14.01 -8.29 -0.34
C TYR A 11 -12.73 -8.77 0.34
N PRO A 12 -12.76 -9.93 1.03
CA PRO A 12 -11.58 -10.45 1.69
C PRO A 12 -10.45 -10.78 0.70
N PRO A 13 -9.20 -10.89 1.18
CA PRO A 13 -8.05 -11.28 0.37
C PRO A 13 -8.34 -12.56 -0.42
N LYS A 14 -7.91 -12.59 -1.70
CA LYS A 14 -8.05 -13.76 -2.59
C LYS A 14 -9.52 -14.13 -2.92
N HIS A 15 -10.46 -13.22 -2.72
CA HIS A 15 -11.85 -13.42 -3.17
C HIS A 15 -11.95 -13.42 -4.71
N ILE A 16 -12.91 -14.18 -5.27
CA ILE A 16 -13.11 -14.30 -6.73
C ILE A 16 -13.32 -12.95 -7.42
N VAL A 17 -13.91 -11.98 -6.73
CA VAL A 17 -14.09 -10.61 -7.25
C VAL A 17 -12.74 -9.91 -7.42
N HIS A 18 -11.79 -10.10 -6.51
CA HIS A 18 -10.43 -9.57 -6.67
C HIS A 18 -9.78 -10.17 -7.90
N ASP A 19 -9.87 -11.49 -8.09
CA ASP A 19 -9.29 -12.15 -9.25
C ASP A 19 -9.88 -11.60 -10.55
N PHE A 20 -11.20 -11.49 -10.62
CA PHE A 20 -11.87 -10.90 -11.78
C PHE A 20 -11.39 -9.47 -12.06
N LEU A 21 -11.37 -8.60 -11.05
CA LEU A 21 -10.96 -7.21 -11.20
C LEU A 21 -9.48 -7.07 -11.57
N ILE A 22 -8.60 -7.91 -11.01
CA ILE A 22 -7.17 -7.93 -11.35
C ILE A 22 -6.98 -8.32 -12.82
N HIS A 23 -7.63 -9.40 -13.28
CA HIS A 23 -7.55 -9.81 -14.68
C HIS A 23 -8.13 -8.73 -15.60
N PHE A 24 -9.23 -8.11 -15.21
CA PHE A 24 -9.85 -7.02 -15.96
C PHE A 24 -8.90 -5.82 -16.08
N ILE A 25 -8.31 -5.34 -14.97
CA ILE A 25 -7.36 -4.23 -14.97
C ILE A 25 -6.11 -4.56 -15.78
N LYS A 26 -5.54 -5.77 -15.61
CA LYS A 26 -4.39 -6.23 -16.40
C LYS A 26 -4.71 -6.32 -17.90
N ALA A 27 -5.92 -6.75 -18.26
CA ALA A 27 -6.36 -6.74 -19.66
C ALA A 27 -6.47 -5.30 -20.20
N LEU A 28 -7.05 -4.37 -19.42
CA LEU A 28 -7.19 -2.98 -19.82
C LEU A 28 -5.85 -2.31 -20.13
N VAL A 29 -4.84 -2.53 -19.29
CA VAL A 29 -3.51 -1.94 -19.53
C VAL A 29 -2.73 -2.56 -20.69
N THR A 30 -3.18 -3.72 -21.20
CA THR A 30 -2.61 -4.35 -22.40
C THR A 30 -3.30 -3.91 -23.70
N LEU A 31 -4.42 -3.17 -23.61
CA LEU A 31 -5.08 -2.64 -24.80
C LEU A 31 -4.19 -1.61 -25.49
N PRO A 32 -4.20 -1.54 -26.83
CA PRO A 32 -3.51 -0.49 -27.56
C PRO A 32 -3.98 0.88 -27.08
N ASP A 33 -3.03 1.80 -26.89
CA ASP A 33 -3.38 3.18 -26.53
C ASP A 33 -4.32 3.76 -27.57
N GLN A 34 -5.53 4.10 -27.13
CA GLN A 34 -6.38 4.97 -27.91
C GLN A 34 -5.98 6.39 -27.57
N ASN A 35 -5.50 7.13 -28.57
CA ASN A 35 -5.29 8.57 -28.49
C ASN A 35 -6.67 9.23 -28.32
N LEU A 36 -7.11 9.38 -27.09
CA LEU A 36 -8.35 10.07 -26.78
C LEU A 36 -8.04 11.54 -26.52
N HIS A 37 -8.71 12.40 -27.28
CA HIS A 37 -8.64 13.84 -27.09
C HIS A 37 -9.45 14.18 -25.84
N ARG A 38 -8.75 14.55 -24.76
CA ARG A 38 -9.40 15.15 -23.59
C ARG A 38 -9.53 16.64 -23.85
N TYR A 39 -10.75 17.11 -24.04
CA TYR A 39 -11.04 18.55 -24.00
C TYR A 39 -11.01 18.97 -22.53
N ALA A 40 -10.09 19.86 -22.18
CA ALA A 40 -10.12 20.53 -20.90
C ALA A 40 -11.36 21.45 -20.88
N ASN A 41 -12.44 20.99 -20.27
CA ASN A 41 -13.51 21.89 -19.88
C ASN A 41 -12.99 22.66 -18.66
N ASP A 42 -13.07 23.99 -18.74
CA ASP A 42 -12.92 24.98 -17.65
C ASP A 42 -11.73 25.96 -17.75
N TYR A 43 -11.48 26.55 -18.93
CA TYR A 43 -10.97 27.93 -18.97
C TYR A 43 -11.64 28.69 -20.12
N GLU A 44 -12.19 29.87 -19.80
CA GLU A 44 -12.93 30.80 -20.68
C GLU A 44 -12.06 31.46 -21.78
N ASP A 45 -10.96 30.83 -22.21
CA ASP A 45 -10.11 31.32 -23.30
C ASP A 45 -10.18 30.35 -24.49
N GLU A 46 -10.98 30.71 -25.48
CA GLU A 46 -11.31 29.88 -26.66
C GLU A 46 -10.14 29.66 -27.64
N ASP A 47 -8.97 30.27 -27.46
CA ASP A 47 -7.98 30.34 -28.54
C ASP A 47 -6.74 29.43 -28.41
N THR A 48 -6.64 28.57 -27.39
CA THR A 48 -5.55 27.56 -27.37
C THR A 48 -5.86 26.27 -26.60
N GLN A 49 -6.87 25.52 -27.06
CA GLN A 49 -7.04 24.13 -26.62
C GLN A 49 -6.00 23.23 -27.31
N PHE A 50 -4.89 22.96 -26.63
CA PHE A 50 -4.00 21.88 -27.05
C PHE A 50 -4.69 20.54 -26.79
N PRO A 51 -4.80 19.64 -27.78
CA PRO A 51 -5.27 18.29 -27.53
C PRO A 51 -4.27 17.60 -26.60
N ILE A 52 -4.64 17.41 -25.34
CA ILE A 52 -3.91 16.50 -24.46
C ILE A 52 -4.19 15.10 -25.01
N VAL A 53 -3.21 14.55 -25.73
CA VAL A 53 -3.20 13.15 -26.12
C VAL A 53 -2.90 12.35 -24.86
N SER A 54 -3.93 12.01 -24.10
CA SER A 54 -3.79 11.11 -22.97
C SER A 54 -3.84 9.68 -23.52
N GLN A 55 -2.75 8.94 -23.36
CA GLN A 55 -2.79 7.49 -23.44
C GLN A 55 -3.63 7.00 -22.25
N ILE A 56 -4.91 6.67 -22.44
CA ILE A 56 -5.82 6.38 -21.30
C ILE A 56 -5.31 5.24 -20.44
N TRP A 57 -4.76 4.20 -21.08
CA TRP A 57 -4.34 2.97 -20.41
C TRP A 57 -2.90 3.04 -19.90
N LYS A 58 -2.05 3.87 -20.52
CA LYS A 58 -0.71 4.20 -19.99
C LYS A 58 -0.67 5.46 -19.12
N CYS A 59 -1.79 6.17 -18.95
CA CYS A 59 -1.96 7.11 -17.85
C CYS A 59 -2.15 6.30 -16.56
N TYR A 60 -1.04 5.72 -16.11
CA TYR A 60 -0.85 5.21 -14.76
C TYR A 60 -1.47 6.15 -13.73
N SER A 61 -1.42 7.47 -13.99
CA SER A 61 -2.01 8.51 -13.15
C SER A 61 -3.49 8.31 -12.82
N ILE A 62 -4.39 7.99 -13.76
CA ILE A 62 -5.84 7.98 -13.44
C ILE A 62 -6.24 6.74 -12.63
N ILE A 63 -5.65 5.58 -12.93
CA ILE A 63 -5.88 4.36 -12.15
C ILE A 63 -5.21 4.51 -10.77
N ALA A 64 -3.94 4.92 -10.73
CA ALA A 64 -3.21 5.08 -9.49
C ALA A 64 -3.82 6.16 -8.58
N GLU A 65 -4.27 7.30 -9.13
CA GLU A 65 -4.93 8.37 -8.37
C GLU A 65 -6.22 7.86 -7.70
N ALA A 66 -7.03 7.05 -8.38
CA ALA A 66 -8.23 6.48 -7.77
C ALA A 66 -7.92 5.51 -6.61
N PHE A 67 -6.86 4.71 -6.72
CA PHE A 67 -6.41 3.87 -5.61
C PHE A 67 -5.76 4.69 -4.50
N TYR A 68 -5.03 5.73 -4.86
CA TYR A 68 -4.38 6.64 -3.93
C TYR A 68 -5.40 7.41 -3.06
N ASP A 69 -6.49 7.89 -3.64
CA ASP A 69 -7.55 8.57 -2.90
C ASP A 69 -8.26 7.61 -1.93
N GLU A 70 -8.63 6.40 -2.36
CA GLU A 70 -9.22 5.40 -1.47
C GLU A 70 -8.25 5.02 -0.33
N ALA A 71 -6.95 4.92 -0.63
CA ALA A 71 -5.94 4.63 0.39
C ALA A 71 -5.84 5.74 1.44
N LYS A 72 -5.97 7.01 1.03
CA LYS A 72 -6.02 8.15 1.96
C LYS A 72 -7.25 8.11 2.86
N GLU A 73 -8.41 7.80 2.30
CA GLU A 73 -9.66 7.73 3.06
C GLU A 73 -9.64 6.60 4.09
N LEU A 74 -9.19 5.40 3.70
CA LEU A 74 -9.09 4.24 4.61
C LEU A 74 -8.01 4.45 5.68
N ASN A 75 -6.86 5.04 5.31
CA ASN A 75 -5.70 5.14 6.17
C ASN A 75 -5.48 6.51 6.82
N TRP A 76 -6.53 7.33 6.91
CA TRP A 76 -6.49 8.61 7.59
C TRP A 76 -6.01 8.47 9.07
N GLU A 77 -5.38 9.50 9.63
CA GLU A 77 -4.74 9.45 10.96
C GLU A 77 -5.71 9.12 12.11
N TYR A 78 -6.97 9.56 11.96
CA TYR A 78 -8.06 9.29 12.90
C TYR A 78 -8.97 8.15 12.44
N SER A 79 -8.52 7.29 11.52
CA SER A 79 -9.28 6.13 11.08
C SER A 79 -9.14 4.96 12.06
N ASP A 80 -10.13 4.07 12.09
CA ASP A 80 -10.19 2.91 12.99
C ASP A 80 -9.25 1.75 12.58
N VAL A 81 -8.18 2.02 11.81
CA VAL A 81 -7.17 1.01 11.45
C VAL A 81 -6.49 0.39 12.68
N GLU A 82 -6.37 1.15 13.77
CA GLU A 82 -5.85 0.65 15.05
C GLU A 82 -6.86 -0.20 15.84
N THR A 83 -8.13 -0.19 15.46
CA THR A 83 -9.16 -1.02 16.10
C THR A 83 -9.27 -2.36 15.38
N MET A 84 -8.64 -3.40 15.91
CA MET A 84 -8.63 -4.73 15.30
C MET A 84 -10.04 -5.26 15.08
N GLY A 85 -10.32 -5.73 13.86
CA GLY A 85 -11.64 -6.23 13.48
C GLY A 85 -12.67 -5.15 13.14
N SER A 86 -12.32 -3.86 13.23
CA SER A 86 -13.17 -2.78 12.72
C SER A 86 -13.37 -2.92 11.21
N GLU A 87 -14.47 -2.38 10.68
CA GLU A 87 -14.70 -2.36 9.24
C GLU A 87 -13.53 -1.69 8.50
N THR A 88 -13.04 -0.56 9.02
CA THR A 88 -11.92 0.18 8.44
C THR A 88 -10.64 -0.66 8.39
N GLN A 89 -10.29 -1.34 9.48
CA GLN A 89 -9.10 -2.20 9.53
C GLN A 89 -9.21 -3.37 8.54
N LEU A 90 -10.38 -4.01 8.47
CA LEU A 90 -10.62 -5.11 7.52
C LEU A 90 -10.56 -4.61 6.08
N ARG A 91 -11.19 -3.47 5.78
CA ARG A 91 -11.17 -2.85 4.46
C ARG A 91 -9.77 -2.43 4.04
N TRP A 92 -8.97 -1.91 4.98
CA TRP A 92 -7.58 -1.56 4.74
C TRP A 92 -6.73 -2.76 4.35
N ARG A 93 -6.84 -3.85 5.12
CA ARG A 93 -6.17 -5.13 4.82
C ARG A 93 -6.56 -5.67 3.45
N ASN A 94 -7.87 -5.70 3.17
CA ASN A 94 -8.40 -6.20 1.90
C ASN A 94 -7.91 -5.38 0.71
N PHE A 95 -7.91 -4.05 0.87
CA PHE A 95 -7.42 -3.11 -0.12
C PHE A 95 -5.93 -3.33 -0.42
N GLN A 96 -5.08 -3.38 0.61
CA GLN A 96 -3.65 -3.63 0.47
C GLN A 96 -3.36 -4.99 -0.19
N SER A 97 -4.09 -6.04 0.17
CA SER A 97 -4.00 -7.35 -0.49
C SER A 97 -4.30 -7.29 -1.98
N PHE A 98 -5.32 -6.51 -2.37
CA PHE A 98 -5.69 -6.34 -3.77
C PHE A 98 -4.61 -5.60 -4.56
N ILE A 99 -4.14 -4.45 -4.06
CA ILE A 99 -3.17 -3.62 -4.78
C ILE A 99 -1.77 -4.25 -4.82
N ALA A 100 -1.39 -5.06 -3.83
CA ALA A 100 -0.13 -5.82 -3.86
C ALA A 100 -0.02 -6.72 -5.09
N ARG A 101 -1.15 -7.26 -5.56
CA ARG A 101 -1.23 -8.12 -6.77
C ARG A 101 -1.26 -7.33 -8.08
N LEU A 102 -1.33 -6.00 -7.99
CA LEU A 102 -1.31 -5.05 -9.10
C LEU A 102 -0.03 -4.20 -9.10
N ILE A 103 1.02 -4.62 -8.39
CA ILE A 103 2.29 -3.90 -8.29
C ILE A 103 2.84 -3.43 -9.66
N ASP A 104 2.83 -4.31 -10.67
CA ASP A 104 3.33 -4.00 -12.02
C ASP A 104 2.41 -3.07 -12.84
N VAL A 105 1.22 -2.76 -12.32
CA VAL A 105 0.17 -2.00 -13.01
C VAL A 105 -0.11 -0.66 -12.35
N VAL A 106 -0.20 -0.62 -11.03
CA VAL A 106 -0.55 0.59 -10.25
C VAL A 106 0.70 1.35 -9.79
N GLY A 107 1.87 0.70 -9.86
CA GLY A 107 3.14 1.27 -9.42
C GLY A 107 3.28 1.33 -7.89
N CYS A 108 4.41 1.86 -7.44
CA CYS A 108 4.87 1.82 -6.05
C CYS A 108 4.13 2.78 -5.10
N TYR A 109 3.43 3.80 -5.62
CA TYR A 109 2.91 4.92 -4.83
C TYR A 109 1.71 4.57 -3.90
N THR A 110 1.22 3.33 -3.92
CA THR A 110 0.01 2.92 -3.17
C THR A 110 0.26 1.99 -1.98
N SER A 111 1.50 1.56 -1.70
CA SER A 111 1.83 0.67 -0.57
C SER A 111 1.95 1.38 0.78
N TYR A 112 0.93 2.17 1.09
CA TYR A 112 0.85 2.99 2.29
C TYR A 112 1.04 2.19 3.58
N ALA A 113 0.57 0.95 3.66
CA ALA A 113 0.66 0.18 4.90
C ALA A 113 2.10 -0.17 5.29
N LEU A 114 2.92 -0.63 4.33
CA LEU A 114 4.34 -0.88 4.60
C LEU A 114 5.14 0.42 4.78
N HIS A 115 4.73 1.51 4.16
CA HIS A 115 5.36 2.81 4.39
C HIS A 115 5.05 3.32 5.81
N ASP A 116 3.78 3.26 6.24
CA ASP A 116 3.32 3.84 7.51
C ASP A 116 3.71 2.98 8.73
N VAL A 117 4.23 1.78 8.50
CA VAL A 117 4.91 0.98 9.54
C VAL A 117 6.34 1.48 9.84
N LEU A 118 6.95 2.28 8.95
CA LEU A 118 8.33 2.74 9.09
C LEU A 118 8.43 3.98 9.97
N PRO A 119 9.45 4.09 10.85
CA PRO A 119 9.71 5.29 11.64
C PRO A 119 9.95 6.56 10.81
N SER A 120 10.43 6.43 9.56
CA SER A 120 10.59 7.55 8.63
C SER A 120 9.27 8.10 8.08
N SER A 121 8.15 7.37 8.19
CA SER A 121 6.86 7.87 7.73
C SER A 121 6.37 9.02 8.62
N LEU A 122 5.87 10.08 7.98
CA LEU A 122 5.17 11.18 8.67
C LEU A 122 3.91 10.74 9.41
N ARG A 123 3.39 9.54 9.10
CA ARG A 123 2.21 8.93 9.75
C ARG A 123 2.57 7.91 10.81
N TYR A 124 3.87 7.68 11.05
CA TYR A 124 4.31 6.78 12.10
C TYR A 124 3.83 7.27 13.46
N PRO A 125 3.18 6.42 14.28
CA PRO A 125 2.61 6.87 15.53
C PRO A 125 3.70 7.22 16.54
N ASN A 126 3.53 8.34 17.25
CA ASN A 126 4.36 8.64 18.41
C ASN A 126 4.05 7.67 19.56
N LEU A 127 4.88 6.63 19.72
CA LEU A 127 4.68 5.57 20.71
C LEU A 127 4.75 6.05 22.17
N LYS A 128 5.33 7.23 22.44
CA LYS A 128 5.38 7.81 23.79
C LYS A 128 4.06 8.50 24.14
N GLU A 129 3.43 9.15 23.17
CA GLU A 129 2.16 9.86 23.35
C GLU A 129 0.97 8.92 23.19
N ARG A 130 1.03 7.99 22.23
CA ARG A 130 0.00 7.00 21.94
C ARG A 130 0.40 5.62 22.45
N VAL A 131 0.53 5.48 23.77
CA VAL A 131 1.03 4.23 24.39
C VAL A 131 0.16 3.01 24.06
N GLN A 132 -1.16 3.18 23.93
CA GLN A 132 -2.08 2.10 23.54
C GLN A 132 -2.36 2.10 22.02
N GLY A 133 -2.73 3.25 21.46
CA GLY A 133 -3.10 3.34 20.03
C GLY A 133 -1.93 3.17 19.07
N GLY A 134 -0.72 3.61 19.45
CA GLY A 134 0.46 3.54 18.58
C GLY A 134 0.85 2.11 18.20
N PRO A 135 1.07 1.20 19.17
CA PRO A 135 1.33 -0.21 18.89
C PRO A 135 0.21 -0.86 18.07
N ARG A 136 -1.06 -0.55 18.36
CA ARG A 136 -2.21 -1.05 17.61
C ARG A 136 -2.27 -0.52 16.17
N ARG A 137 -1.89 0.74 15.95
CA ARG A 137 -1.76 1.30 14.60
C ARG A 137 -0.68 0.56 13.82
N ILE A 138 0.51 0.37 14.40
CA ILE A 138 1.58 -0.42 13.77
C ILE A 138 1.09 -1.85 13.46
N ALA A 139 0.36 -2.49 14.37
CA ALA A 139 -0.23 -3.81 14.13
C ALA A 139 -1.19 -3.82 12.93
N GLY A 140 -2.10 -2.85 12.85
CA GLY A 140 -3.03 -2.71 11.72
C GLY A 140 -2.32 -2.50 10.38
N GLU A 141 -1.30 -1.65 10.36
CA GLU A 141 -0.47 -1.41 9.18
C GLU A 141 0.33 -2.66 8.80
N LEU A 142 0.91 -3.38 9.76
CA LEU A 142 1.65 -4.61 9.48
C LEU A 142 0.76 -5.71 8.90
N ILE A 143 -0.43 -5.91 9.47
CA ILE A 143 -1.41 -6.90 8.98
C ILE A 143 -1.80 -6.59 7.54
N ALA A 144 -2.05 -5.32 7.22
CA ALA A 144 -2.42 -4.91 5.87
C ALA A 144 -1.21 -4.99 4.91
N GLY A 145 -0.04 -4.55 5.37
CA GLY A 145 1.21 -4.52 4.62
C GLY A 145 1.82 -5.91 4.37
N ALA A 146 1.49 -6.92 5.18
CA ALA A 146 2.02 -8.27 5.05
C ALA A 146 1.77 -8.90 3.67
N TYR A 147 0.70 -8.53 2.97
CA TYR A 147 0.38 -9.05 1.65
C TYR A 147 1.40 -8.72 0.57
N TRP A 148 2.18 -7.65 0.75
CA TRP A 148 3.28 -7.30 -0.15
C TRP A 148 4.47 -8.25 -0.03
N LEU A 149 4.55 -9.00 1.07
CA LEU A 149 5.67 -9.90 1.40
C LEU A 149 5.16 -11.31 1.80
N GLU A 150 3.90 -11.63 1.50
CA GLU A 150 3.23 -12.85 1.98
C GLU A 150 3.86 -14.11 1.37
N THR A 151 4.20 -14.05 0.08
CA THR A 151 4.80 -15.15 -0.67
C THR A 151 6.23 -14.83 -1.07
N ASP A 152 7.04 -15.86 -1.32
CA ASP A 152 8.41 -15.69 -1.81
C ASP A 152 8.45 -14.91 -3.12
N GLU A 153 7.47 -15.14 -4.01
CA GLU A 153 7.34 -14.40 -5.27
C GLU A 153 7.01 -12.92 -5.03
N ALA A 154 6.05 -12.61 -4.16
CA ALA A 154 5.69 -11.22 -3.85
C ALA A 154 6.86 -10.49 -3.19
N CYS A 155 7.53 -11.14 -2.25
CA CYS A 155 8.71 -10.61 -1.56
C CYS A 155 9.87 -10.35 -2.53
N ARG A 156 10.13 -11.29 -3.46
CA ARG A 156 11.13 -11.13 -4.52
C ARG A 156 10.78 -9.96 -5.44
N LEU A 157 9.54 -9.88 -5.91
CA LEU A 157 9.09 -8.77 -6.77
C LEU A 157 9.25 -7.43 -6.05
N PHE A 158 8.85 -7.33 -4.78
CA PHE A 158 9.04 -6.14 -3.98
C PHE A 158 10.51 -5.72 -3.91
N TYR A 159 11.40 -6.67 -3.63
CA TYR A 159 12.84 -6.42 -3.54
C TYR A 159 13.46 -6.02 -4.89
N GLU A 160 13.05 -6.62 -6.00
CA GLU A 160 13.51 -6.20 -7.34
C GLU A 160 13.05 -4.76 -7.64
N HIS A 161 11.81 -4.40 -7.31
CA HIS A 161 11.36 -2.99 -7.40
C HIS A 161 12.20 -2.05 -6.52
N CYS A 162 12.61 -2.48 -5.31
CA CYS A 162 13.53 -1.71 -4.46
C CYS A 162 14.93 -1.53 -5.07
N LYS A 163 15.41 -2.47 -5.90
CA LYS A 163 16.68 -2.36 -6.63
C LYS A 163 16.57 -1.41 -7.82
N GLU A 164 15.45 -1.49 -8.55
CA GLU A 164 15.21 -0.70 -9.75
C GLU A 164 14.92 0.77 -9.42
N GLY A 165 14.23 1.05 -8.30
CA GLY A 165 13.82 2.38 -7.83
C GLY A 165 14.94 3.29 -7.32
N GLY A 166 16.16 3.15 -7.85
CA GLY A 166 17.34 3.88 -7.39
C GLY A 166 17.17 5.39 -7.36
N GLN A 167 17.28 5.96 -6.15
CA GLN A 167 17.63 7.37 -5.85
C GLN A 167 16.70 8.47 -6.41
N ASP A 168 15.40 8.27 -6.54
CA ASP A 168 14.54 9.46 -6.59
C ASP A 168 14.60 10.15 -5.22
N GLU A 169 15.22 11.34 -5.19
CA GLU A 169 15.37 12.21 -4.01
C GLU A 169 14.03 12.67 -3.40
N ASP A 170 12.94 12.35 -4.07
CA ASP A 170 11.59 12.58 -3.58
C ASP A 170 11.21 11.46 -2.60
N ASP A 171 11.34 11.79 -1.31
CA ASP A 171 11.05 11.02 -0.09
C ASP A 171 9.70 10.25 -0.08
N ARG A 172 8.87 10.46 -1.11
CA ARG A 172 7.56 9.85 -1.33
C ARG A 172 7.60 8.34 -1.64
N CYS A 173 8.76 7.79 -2.01
CA CYS A 173 8.94 6.36 -2.30
C CYS A 173 9.67 5.58 -1.19
N GLY A 174 9.80 6.13 0.03
CA GLY A 174 10.69 5.66 1.10
C GLY A 174 10.94 4.15 1.22
N VAL A 175 9.88 3.33 1.26
CA VAL A 175 9.98 1.85 1.41
C VAL A 175 10.50 1.13 0.16
N TRP A 176 10.35 1.71 -1.03
CA TRP A 176 10.72 1.15 -2.35
C TRP A 176 12.15 1.44 -2.76
N SER A 177 13.05 1.56 -1.78
CA SER A 177 14.48 1.71 -2.00
C SER A 177 15.22 0.64 -1.22
N LEU A 178 16.47 0.35 -1.58
CA LEU A 178 17.31 -0.54 -0.76
C LEU A 178 17.46 -0.02 0.68
N LYS A 179 17.49 1.29 0.88
CA LYS A 179 17.48 1.90 2.22
C LYS A 179 16.17 1.63 2.96
N GLY A 180 15.03 1.81 2.29
CA GLY A 180 13.71 1.50 2.83
C GLY A 180 13.51 0.02 3.14
N TRP A 181 14.07 -0.86 2.31
CA TRP A 181 14.12 -2.30 2.55
C TRP A 181 14.91 -2.65 3.81
N ASP A 182 16.06 -2.02 4.03
CA ASP A 182 16.86 -2.19 5.24
C ASP A 182 16.18 -1.59 6.49
N GLU A 183 15.52 -0.44 6.35
CA GLU A 183 14.71 0.15 7.41
C GLU A 183 13.53 -0.77 7.78
N LEU A 184 12.84 -1.33 6.77
CA LEU A 184 11.75 -2.27 6.97
C LEU A 184 12.20 -3.54 7.69
N LYS A 185 13.35 -4.12 7.32
CA LYS A 185 13.94 -5.27 8.06
C LYS A 185 14.23 -4.91 9.51
N SER A 186 14.79 -3.73 9.77
CA SER A 186 15.06 -3.25 11.12
C SER A 186 13.78 -3.04 11.91
N GLN A 187 12.73 -2.53 11.26
CA GLN A 187 11.42 -2.35 11.85
C GLN A 187 10.74 -3.67 12.20
N MET A 188 10.92 -4.73 11.39
CA MET A 188 10.43 -6.07 11.75
C MET A 188 11.09 -6.59 13.03
N VAL A 189 12.40 -6.34 13.23
CA VAL A 189 13.10 -6.69 14.48
C VAL A 189 12.52 -5.92 15.66
N PHE A 190 12.35 -4.60 15.51
CA PHE A 190 11.75 -3.75 16.54
C PHE A 190 10.35 -4.25 16.92
N ILE A 191 9.49 -4.57 15.94
CA ILE A 191 8.14 -5.09 16.20
C ILE A 191 8.19 -6.44 16.93
N ALA A 192 9.09 -7.32 16.51
CA ALA A 192 9.23 -8.66 17.10
C ALA A 192 9.75 -8.64 18.54
N GLU A 193 10.67 -7.72 18.86
CA GLU A 193 11.46 -7.79 20.11
C GLU A 193 11.17 -6.66 21.09
N GLU A 194 10.87 -5.46 20.60
CA GLU A 194 10.87 -4.24 21.40
C GLU A 194 9.50 -3.56 21.53
N LEU A 195 8.60 -3.75 20.55
CA LEU A 195 7.27 -3.13 20.57
C LEU A 195 6.43 -3.65 21.74
N LYS A 196 5.98 -2.70 22.57
CA LYS A 196 5.20 -2.98 23.78
C LYS A 196 3.74 -2.70 23.54
N PHE A 197 2.92 -3.72 23.73
CA PHE A 197 1.47 -3.63 23.73
C PHE A 197 0.95 -3.43 25.16
N GLY A 198 -0.28 -2.92 25.26
CA GLY A 198 -0.98 -2.84 26.53
C GLY A 198 -1.30 -4.24 27.09
N PRO A 199 -1.64 -4.34 28.39
CA PRO A 199 -1.98 -5.62 29.02
C PRO A 199 -3.21 -6.30 28.42
N ASP A 200 -4.08 -5.54 27.75
CA ASP A 200 -5.30 -6.05 27.12
C ASP A 200 -5.06 -6.64 25.71
N ASP A 201 -3.85 -6.48 25.15
CA ASP A 201 -3.52 -6.81 23.76
C ASP A 201 -2.45 -7.93 23.66
N LEU A 202 -2.34 -8.80 24.67
CA LEU A 202 -1.27 -9.81 24.71
C LEU A 202 -1.34 -10.80 23.54
N GLU A 203 -2.55 -11.25 23.18
CA GLU A 203 -2.76 -12.17 22.05
C GLU A 203 -2.37 -11.49 20.72
N LEU A 204 -2.83 -10.26 20.49
CA LEU A 204 -2.43 -9.46 19.34
C LEU A 204 -0.91 -9.26 19.30
N ALA A 205 -0.28 -9.00 20.44
CA ALA A 205 1.17 -8.83 20.50
C ALA A 205 1.92 -10.08 20.07
N GLU A 206 1.46 -11.28 20.46
CA GLU A 206 2.06 -12.55 20.04
C GLU A 206 1.91 -12.75 18.53
N GLU A 207 0.70 -12.58 17.98
CA GLU A 207 0.43 -12.71 16.54
C GLU A 207 1.28 -11.75 15.70
N ILE A 208 1.40 -10.50 16.14
CA ILE A 208 2.16 -9.47 15.43
C ILE A 208 3.66 -9.73 15.47
N ARG A 209 4.19 -10.26 16.58
CA ARG A 209 5.60 -10.66 16.67
C ARG A 209 5.89 -11.83 15.74
N GLU A 210 5.04 -12.85 15.73
CA GLU A 210 5.18 -14.00 14.83
C GLU A 210 5.13 -13.57 13.36
N LEU A 211 4.20 -12.69 13.02
CA LEU A 211 4.09 -12.12 11.68
C LEU A 211 5.37 -11.36 11.29
N ALA A 212 5.87 -10.48 12.15
CA ALA A 212 7.10 -9.72 11.90
C ALA A 212 8.32 -10.64 11.69
N ILE A 213 8.49 -11.67 12.52
CA ILE A 213 9.56 -12.68 12.38
C ILE A 213 9.43 -13.43 11.04
N SER A 214 8.21 -13.84 10.70
CA SER A 214 7.93 -14.55 9.45
C SER A 214 8.28 -13.69 8.22
N LEU A 215 7.84 -12.43 8.22
CA LEU A 215 8.13 -11.49 7.13
C LEU A 215 9.63 -11.21 7.03
N LYS A 216 10.31 -10.92 8.16
CA LYS A 216 11.75 -10.71 8.18
C LYS A 216 12.52 -11.90 7.61
N THR A 217 12.14 -13.12 7.97
CA THR A 217 12.78 -14.35 7.47
C THR A 217 12.68 -14.44 5.95
N ARG A 218 11.52 -14.11 5.36
CA ARG A 218 11.36 -14.08 3.89
C ARG A 218 12.19 -12.98 3.25
N MET A 219 12.25 -11.80 3.87
CA MET A 219 13.05 -10.68 3.40
C MET A 219 14.55 -11.02 3.39
N ASP A 220 15.05 -11.66 4.45
CA ASP A 220 16.46 -12.10 4.53
C ASP A 220 16.81 -13.15 3.46
N ALA A 221 15.83 -13.89 2.93
CA ALA A 221 16.05 -14.87 1.87
C ALA A 221 16.26 -14.24 0.48
N GLN A 222 16.00 -12.94 0.30
CA GLN A 222 16.11 -12.26 -1.00
C GLN A 222 17.50 -11.73 -1.35
N ASN A 223 18.54 -12.00 -0.55
CA ASN A 223 19.89 -11.45 -0.74
C ASN A 223 20.48 -11.67 -2.15
#